data_AF-A0A0Q7S3R1-F1
#
_entry.id   AF-A0A0Q7S3R1-F1
#
_cell.length_a   1.000
_cell.length_b   1.000
_cell.length_c   1.000
_cell.angle_alpha   90.00
_cell.angle_beta   90.00
_cell.angle_gamma   90.00
#
_symmetry.space_group_name_H-M   'P 1'
#
loop_
_entity.id
_entity.type
_entity.pdbx_description
1 polymer ?
#
loop_
_entity_poly.entity_id
_entity_poly.type
_entity_poly.pdbx_seq_one_letter_code
_entity_poly.pdbx_strand_id
1 'polypeptide(L)'
;MIQAILFMAIVPLAILLVLAFTLLSGRMSDSMRDRVQRALILTVYPLLILHWLWQAWERWQTAEWLGLGMYIAIAALFAVQFVISLRTGVLFPRFRTPRA
;
A
#
# COMPACT_ATOMS: atom_id res chain seq x y z
N MET A 1 -0.68 -20.92 -17.55
CA MET A 1 -0.98 -19.48 -17.35
C MET A 1 -1.46 -19.16 -15.94
N ILE A 2 -2.44 -19.91 -15.37
CA ILE A 2 -2.97 -19.68 -14.01
C ILE A 2 -1.88 -19.72 -12.91
N GLN A 3 -0.92 -20.64 -12.99
CA GLN A 3 0.18 -20.73 -12.01
C GLN A 3 1.10 -19.49 -12.00
N ALA A 4 1.36 -18.88 -13.16
CA ALA A 4 2.20 -17.67 -13.24
C ALA A 4 1.47 -16.44 -12.65
N ILE A 5 0.15 -16.36 -12.87
CA ILE A 5 -0.70 -15.31 -12.30
C ILE A 5 -0.79 -15.45 -10.78
N LEU A 6 -0.99 -16.68 -10.28
CA LEU A 6 -0.97 -16.97 -8.85
C LEU A 6 0.40 -16.65 -8.24
N PHE A 7 1.51 -16.98 -8.91
CA PHE A 7 2.85 -16.65 -8.42
C PHE A 7 3.08 -15.13 -8.37
N MET A 8 2.67 -14.39 -9.40
CA MET A 8 2.77 -12.93 -9.44
C MET A 8 1.91 -12.23 -8.40
N ALA A 9 0.78 -12.82 -7.98
CA ALA A 9 -0.10 -12.24 -6.96
C ALA A 9 0.27 -12.68 -5.53
N ILE A 10 0.64 -13.95 -5.34
CA ILE A 10 0.93 -14.54 -4.03
C ILE A 10 2.28 -14.08 -3.50
N VAL A 11 3.29 -13.92 -4.36
CA VAL A 11 4.64 -13.53 -3.89
C VAL A 11 4.66 -12.11 -3.30
N PRO A 12 4.10 -11.06 -3.94
CA PRO A 12 4.02 -9.74 -3.33
C PRO A 12 3.17 -9.72 -2.06
N LEU A 13 2.07 -10.49 -2.03
CA LEU A 13 1.20 -10.61 -0.87
C LEU A 13 1.89 -11.29 0.31
N ALA A 14 2.66 -12.36 0.06
CA ALA A 14 3.47 -13.04 1.06
C ALA A 14 4.57 -12.13 1.60
N ILE A 15 5.24 -11.35 0.74
CA ILE A 15 6.24 -10.36 1.15
C ILE A 15 5.60 -9.28 2.04
N LEU A 16 4.41 -8.77 1.66
CA LEU A 16 3.64 -7.82 2.46
C LEU A 16 3.24 -8.40 3.82
N LEU A 17 2.78 -9.65 3.86
CA LEU A 17 2.41 -10.35 5.10
C LEU A 17 3.61 -10.58 6.01
N VAL A 18 4.76 -10.98 5.45
CA VAL A 18 6.01 -11.16 6.20
C VAL A 18 6.51 -9.82 6.74
N LEU A 19 6.42 -8.75 5.95
CA LEU A 19 6.77 -7.39 6.37
C LEU A 19 5.83 -6.87 7.47
N ALA A 20 4.51 -7.08 7.33
CA ALA A 20 3.55 -6.74 8.36
C ALA A 20 3.78 -7.53 9.66
N PHE A 21 4.05 -8.83 9.54
CA PHE A 21 4.33 -9.72 10.66
C PHE A 21 5.62 -9.34 11.39
N THR A 22 6.69 -9.01 10.65
CA THR A 22 7.96 -8.55 11.23
C THR A 22 7.84 -7.19 11.91
N LEU A 23 7.04 -6.28 11.36
CA LEU A 23 6.69 -5.02 12.03
C LEU A 23 5.87 -5.25 13.31
N LEU A 24 4.96 -6.22 13.33
CA LEU A 24 4.14 -6.55 14.51
C LEU A 24 4.91 -7.33 15.58
N SER A 25 5.87 -8.17 15.19
CA SER A 25 6.61 -9.08 16.10
C SER A 25 7.51 -8.37 17.13
N GLY A 26 7.75 -7.07 17.03
CA GLY A 26 8.56 -6.32 18.03
C GLY A 26 10.06 -6.62 18.03
N ARG A 27 10.53 -7.60 17.25
CA ARG A 27 11.94 -8.06 17.24
C ARG A 27 12.91 -7.14 16.48
N MET A 28 12.41 -6.11 15.81
CA MET A 28 13.23 -5.12 15.12
C MET A 28 13.57 -3.95 16.04
N SER A 29 14.84 -3.52 16.02
CA SER A 29 15.27 -2.26 16.64
C SER A 29 14.47 -1.09 16.06
N ASP A 30 14.25 -0.05 16.88
CA ASP A 30 13.52 1.16 16.48
C ASP A 30 14.08 1.77 15.18
N SER A 31 15.40 1.77 15.01
CA SER A 31 16.07 2.29 13.80
C SER A 31 15.82 1.45 12.54
N MET A 32 15.73 0.12 12.68
CA MET A 32 15.43 -0.78 11.57
C MET A 32 13.94 -0.71 11.20
N ARG A 33 13.07 -0.63 12.22
CA ARG A 33 11.62 -0.46 12.06
C ARG A 33 11.31 0.81 11.26
N ASP A 34 11.93 1.94 11.58
CA ASP A 34 11.76 3.20 10.86
C ASP A 34 12.21 3.12 9.40
N ARG A 35 13.34 2.46 9.11
CA ARG A 35 13.83 2.26 7.73
C ARG A 35 12.88 1.39 6.92
N VAL A 36 12.46 0.26 7.48
CA VAL A 36 11.52 -0.66 6.85
C VAL A 36 10.18 0.03 6.61
N GLN A 37 9.70 0.80 7.57
CA GLN A 37 8.46 1.56 7.45
C GLN A 37 8.51 2.56 6.30
N ARG A 38 9.61 3.32 6.16
CA ARG A 38 9.80 4.22 5.01
C ARG A 38 9.88 3.47 3.69
N ALA A 39 10.60 2.34 3.65
CA ALA A 39 10.71 1.51 2.45
C ALA A 39 9.33 0.97 2.02
N LEU A 40 8.50 0.53 2.97
CA LEU A 40 7.11 0.15 2.68
C LEU A 40 6.28 1.35 2.21
N ILE A 41 6.41 2.54 2.82
CA ILE A 41 5.66 3.72 2.36
C ILE A 41 6.00 4.01 0.89
N LEU A 42 7.29 3.98 0.54
CA LEU A 42 7.79 4.27 -0.81
C LEU A 42 7.48 3.17 -1.83
N THR A 43 7.12 1.96 -1.41
CA THR A 43 6.80 0.85 -2.33
C THR A 43 5.30 0.58 -2.40
N VAL A 44 4.64 0.41 -1.26
CA VAL A 44 3.24 0.01 -1.17
C VAL A 44 2.30 1.08 -1.68
N TYR A 45 2.48 2.35 -1.28
CA TYR A 45 1.57 3.40 -1.73
C TYR A 45 1.62 3.63 -3.24
N PRO A 46 2.80 3.79 -3.88
CA PRO A 46 2.86 3.92 -5.33
C PRO A 46 2.26 2.73 -6.06
N LEU A 47 2.51 1.50 -5.59
CA LEU A 47 1.91 0.30 -6.17
C LEU A 47 0.39 0.29 -6.07
N LEU A 48 -0.17 0.67 -4.91
CA LEU A 48 -1.62 0.75 -4.73
C LEU A 48 -2.24 1.85 -5.60
N ILE A 49 -1.63 3.03 -5.65
CA ILE A 49 -2.09 4.14 -6.51
C ILE A 49 -2.10 3.68 -7.97
N LEU A 50 -1.01 3.07 -8.44
CA LEU A 50 -0.89 2.57 -9.81
C LEU A 50 -1.92 1.48 -10.10
N HIS A 51 -2.15 0.55 -9.16
CA HIS A 51 -3.15 -0.50 -9.29
C HIS A 51 -4.56 0.07 -9.47
N TRP A 52 -4.95 1.05 -8.65
CA TRP A 52 -6.27 1.67 -8.76
C TRP A 52 -6.42 2.54 -10.01
N LEU A 53 -5.35 3.23 -10.44
CA LEU A 53 -5.35 3.95 -11.71
C LEU A 53 -5.45 3.02 -12.91
N TRP A 54 -4.82 1.85 -12.85
CA TRP A 54 -4.95 0.81 -13.87
C TRP A 54 -6.39 0.29 -13.95
N GLN A 55 -7.02 -0.01 -12.81
CA GLN A 55 -8.44 -0.37 -12.76
C GLN A 55 -9.35 0.74 -13.30
N ALA A 56 -9.06 2.00 -12.98
CA ALA A 56 -9.78 3.14 -13.54
C ALA A 56 -9.65 3.20 -15.07
N TRP A 57 -8.46 2.94 -15.60
CA TRP A 57 -8.21 2.88 -17.04
C TRP A 57 -8.99 1.76 -17.73
N GLU A 58 -9.07 0.57 -17.14
CA GLU A 58 -9.90 -0.52 -17.66
C GLU A 58 -11.39 -0.12 -17.73
N ARG A 59 -11.92 0.57 -16.70
CA ARG A 59 -13.32 1.03 -16.68
C ARG A 59 -13.60 2.19 -17.63
N TRP A 60 -12.59 3.02 -17.91
CA TRP A 60 -12.69 4.05 -18.96
C TRP A 60 -12.98 3.41 -20.32
N GLN A 61 -12.31 2.28 -20.63
CA GLN A 61 -12.50 1.59 -21.91
C GLN A 61 -13.88 0.94 -22.04
N THR A 62 -14.49 0.52 -20.93
CA THR A 62 -15.84 -0.10 -20.93
C THR A 62 -16.98 0.91 -20.78
N ALA A 63 -16.68 2.23 -20.77
CA ALA A 63 -17.63 3.32 -20.56
C ALA A 63 -18.42 3.23 -19.22
N GLU A 64 -17.86 2.56 -18.22
CA GLU A 64 -18.45 2.44 -16.88
C GLU A 64 -18.06 3.63 -16.00
N TRP A 65 -18.74 4.76 -16.20
CA TRP A 65 -18.43 6.04 -15.55
C TRP A 65 -18.47 6.00 -14.02
N LEU A 66 -19.41 5.24 -13.43
CA LEU A 66 -19.54 5.07 -11.99
C LEU A 66 -18.33 4.33 -11.40
N GLY A 67 -17.91 3.23 -12.05
CA GLY A 67 -16.73 2.46 -11.64
C GLY A 67 -15.45 3.27 -11.77
N LEU A 68 -15.29 3.98 -12.88
CA LEU A 68 -14.18 4.91 -13.12
C LEU A 68 -14.06 5.95 -11.99
N GLY A 69 -15.15 6.66 -11.66
CA GLY A 69 -15.15 7.69 -10.63
C GLY A 69 -14.76 7.14 -9.26
N MET A 70 -15.27 5.94 -8.92
CA MET A 70 -14.93 5.25 -7.67
C MET A 70 -13.43 4.91 -7.60
N TYR A 71 -12.85 4.32 -8.65
CA TYR A 71 -11.43 3.94 -8.65
C TYR A 71 -10.50 5.16 -8.63
N ILE A 72 -10.85 6.25 -9.32
CA ILE A 72 -10.11 7.51 -9.24
C ILE A 72 -10.17 8.09 -7.82
N ALA A 73 -11.33 8.09 -7.17
CA ALA A 73 -11.47 8.56 -5.80
C ALA A 73 -10.63 7.72 -4.82
N ILE A 74 -10.62 6.38 -4.98
CA ILE A 74 -9.78 5.48 -4.18
C ILE A 74 -8.29 5.79 -4.41
N ALA A 75 -7.85 5.94 -5.67
CA ALA A 75 -6.47 6.30 -5.98
C ALA A 75 -6.06 7.64 -5.32
N ALA A 76 -6.95 8.64 -5.35
CA ALA A 76 -6.73 9.92 -4.70
C ALA A 76 -6.60 9.80 -3.17
N LEU A 77 -7.44 8.97 -2.52
CA LEU A 77 -7.31 8.69 -1.08
C LEU A 77 -5.96 8.07 -0.73
N PHE A 78 -5.49 7.10 -1.52
CA PHE A 78 -4.16 6.51 -1.33
C PHE A 78 -3.03 7.52 -1.59
N ALA A 79 -3.17 8.44 -2.56
CA ALA A 79 -2.20 9.50 -2.80
C ALA A 79 -2.12 10.49 -1.64
N VAL A 80 -3.26 10.92 -1.09
CA VAL A 80 -3.31 11.77 0.12
C VAL A 80 -2.64 11.05 1.29
N GLN A 81 -3.00 9.79 1.50
CA GLN A 81 -2.43 8.98 2.57
C GLN A 81 -0.91 8.78 2.39
N PHE A 82 -0.43 8.61 1.15
CA PHE A 82 1.00 8.54 0.85
C PHE A 82 1.74 9.81 1.28
N VAL A 83 1.21 10.99 0.94
CA VAL A 83 1.80 12.29 1.33
C VAL A 83 1.81 12.44 2.85
N ILE A 84 0.73 12.07 3.54
CA ILE A 84 0.66 12.09 5.01
C ILE A 84 1.69 11.13 5.62
N SER A 85 1.79 9.91 5.09
CA SER A 85 2.73 8.90 5.57
C SER A 85 4.20 9.32 5.33
N LEU A 86 4.51 9.97 4.20
CA LEU A 86 5.84 10.56 3.95
C LEU A 86 6.19 11.67 4.94
N ARG A 87 5.24 12.55 5.25
CA ARG A 87 5.46 13.65 6.21
C ARG A 87 5.61 13.16 7.65
N THR A 88 4.84 12.16 8.04
CA THR A 88 4.84 11.64 9.41
C THR A 88 5.91 10.57 9.65
N GLY A 89 6.42 9.93 8.58
CA GLY A 89 7.35 8.81 8.67
C GLY A 89 6.70 7.51 9.16
N VAL A 90 5.36 7.46 9.27
CA VAL A 90 4.62 6.33 9.84
C VAL A 90 3.66 5.75 8.81
N LEU A 91 3.67 4.43 8.64
CA LEU A 91 2.78 3.69 7.72
C LEU A 91 1.30 3.86 8.08
N PHE A 92 1.01 3.89 9.38
CA PHE A 92 -0.34 4.02 9.92
C PHE A 92 -0.34 5.03 11.08
N PRO A 93 -0.68 6.31 10.81
CA PRO A 93 -0.68 7.36 11.83
C PRO A 93 -1.60 7.05 13.02
N ARG A 94 -2.67 6.27 12.80
CA ARG A 94 -3.68 5.93 13.82
C ARG A 94 -3.22 4.93 14.89
N PHE A 95 -2.13 4.18 14.67
CA PHE A 95 -1.65 3.17 15.62
C PHE A 95 -0.45 3.64 16.45
N ARG A 96 -0.15 4.94 16.49
CA ARG A 96 0.72 5.48 17.55
C ARG A 96 -0.06 5.43 18.86
N THR A 97 0.10 4.34 19.61
CA THR A 97 -0.04 4.41 21.06
C THR A 97 0.96 5.47 21.55
N PRO A 98 0.53 6.43 22.40
CA PRO A 98 1.47 7.34 23.03
C PRO A 98 2.48 6.49 23.81
N ARG A 99 3.78 6.64 23.51
CA ARG A 99 4.82 6.13 24.41
C ARG A 99 4.71 6.97 25.69
N ALA A 100 4.19 6.36 26.76
CA ALA A 100 4.25 6.88 28.12
C ALA A 100 5.69 6.79 28.65
#